data_AF-A0A7S1PCE2-F1
#
_entry.id   AF-A0A7S1PCE2-F1
#
_cell.length_a   1.000
_cell.length_b   1.000
_cell.length_c   1.000
_cell.angle_alpha   90.00
_cell.angle_beta   90.00
_cell.angle_gamma   90.00
#
_symmetry.space_group_name_H-M   'P 1'
#
loop_
_entity.id
_entity.type
_entity.pdbx_description
1 polymer ?
#
loop_
_entity_poly.entity_id
_entity_poly.type
_entity_poly.pdbx_seq_one_letter_code
_entity_poly.pdbx_strand_id
1 'polypeptide(L)'
;VTWGDMADKLPTISVLEMFVEVPEDLGDGDAAGEFGIACVRSLLKIRGIKELRFQPIPNEAFKRLVEERTNGDAIEGLEKRHDISWGGYQENMLILKPLDT
;
A
#
# COMPACT_ATOMS: atom_id res chain seq x y z
N VAL A 1 4.70 19.29 -28.90
CA VAL A 1 4.29 18.79 -27.58
C VAL A 1 5.42 17.92 -27.06
N THR A 2 5.96 18.23 -25.89
CA THR A 2 6.94 17.33 -25.27
C THR A 2 6.16 16.29 -24.47
N TRP A 3 6.63 15.05 -24.46
CA TRP A 3 5.97 13.98 -23.69
C TRP A 3 5.86 14.32 -22.20
N GLY A 4 6.77 15.17 -21.68
CA GLY A 4 6.71 15.70 -20.31
C GLY A 4 5.46 16.54 -20.04
N ASP A 5 5.11 17.48 -20.93
CA ASP A 5 3.93 18.35 -20.76
C ASP A 5 2.60 17.57 -20.75
N MET A 6 2.59 16.38 -21.37
CA MET A 6 1.45 15.47 -21.36
C MET A 6 1.42 14.60 -20.10
N ALA A 7 2.58 14.15 -19.63
CA ALA A 7 2.70 13.39 -18.38
C ALA A 7 2.29 14.23 -17.15
N ASP A 8 2.62 15.53 -17.15
CA ASP A 8 2.21 16.45 -16.06
C ASP A 8 0.69 16.69 -16.01
N LYS A 9 -0.01 16.36 -17.09
CA LYS A 9 -1.47 16.43 -17.21
C LYS A 9 -2.14 15.08 -16.95
N LEU A 10 -1.40 14.06 -16.50
CA LEU A 10 -1.99 12.77 -16.23
C LEU A 10 -3.14 12.91 -15.23
N PRO A 11 -4.28 12.25 -15.50
CA PRO A 11 -5.36 12.21 -14.55
C PRO A 11 -4.92 11.48 -13.27
N THR A 12 -5.67 11.71 -12.21
CA THR A 12 -5.57 10.94 -10.96
C THR A 12 -5.64 9.44 -11.28
N ILE A 13 -4.68 8.67 -10.77
CA ILE A 13 -4.66 7.22 -10.84
C ILE A 13 -5.87 6.70 -10.06
N SER A 14 -6.81 6.06 -10.76
CA SER A 14 -8.02 5.51 -10.13
C SER A 14 -7.70 4.36 -9.19
N VAL A 15 -6.85 3.42 -9.62
CA VAL A 15 -6.39 2.27 -8.84
C VAL A 15 -4.94 2.01 -9.18
N LEU A 16 -4.10 1.83 -8.16
CA LEU A 16 -2.77 1.25 -8.29
C LEU A 16 -2.79 -0.13 -7.62
N GLU A 17 -2.61 -1.20 -8.39
CA GLU A 17 -2.50 -2.56 -7.88
C GLU A 17 -1.07 -3.06 -8.03
N MET A 18 -0.47 -3.52 -6.92
CA MET A 18 0.95 -3.82 -6.85
C MET A 18 1.20 -5.10 -6.04
N PHE A 19 2.02 -5.98 -6.61
CA PHE A 19 2.54 -7.18 -5.96
C PHE A 19 4.05 -7.05 -5.81
N VAL A 20 4.58 -7.34 -4.63
CA VAL A 20 6.02 -7.24 -4.36
C VAL A 20 6.50 -8.52 -3.69
N GLU A 21 7.50 -9.17 -4.28
CA GLU A 21 8.21 -10.27 -3.63
C GLU A 21 9.07 -9.69 -2.50
N VAL A 22 8.88 -10.21 -1.29
CA VAL A 22 9.69 -9.84 -0.13
C VAL A 22 11.07 -10.47 -0.30
N PRO A 23 12.16 -9.71 -0.10
CA PRO A 23 13.50 -10.26 -0.11
C PRO A 23 13.64 -11.47 0.84
N GLU A 24 14.18 -12.57 0.33
CA GLU A 24 14.29 -13.85 1.06
C GLU A 24 15.08 -13.72 2.37
N ASP A 25 16.05 -12.80 2.42
CA ASP A 25 16.90 -12.54 3.58
C ASP A 25 16.16 -11.89 4.77
N LEU A 26 14.98 -11.31 4.53
CA LEU A 26 14.10 -10.80 5.59
C LEU A 26 13.25 -11.90 6.25
N GLY A 27 13.22 -13.10 5.66
CA GLY A 27 12.42 -14.23 6.14
C GLY A 27 10.92 -13.93 6.13
N ASP A 28 10.20 -14.49 7.09
CA ASP A 28 8.74 -14.42 7.25
C ASP A 28 8.30 -13.75 8.56
N GLY A 29 9.22 -13.07 9.26
CA GLY A 29 8.97 -12.40 10.53
C GLY A 29 8.63 -10.91 10.41
N ASP A 30 8.75 -10.17 11.52
CA ASP A 30 8.42 -8.73 11.58
C ASP A 30 9.17 -7.90 10.52
N ALA A 31 10.42 -8.24 10.21
CA ALA A 31 11.20 -7.54 9.20
C ALA A 31 10.55 -7.57 7.80
N ALA A 32 9.95 -8.72 7.41
CA ALA A 32 9.19 -8.85 6.18
C ALA A 32 7.91 -8.00 6.20
N GLY A 33 7.22 -7.95 7.33
CA GLY A 33 6.03 -7.11 7.50
C GLY A 33 6.36 -5.61 7.44
N GLU A 34 7.44 -5.17 8.10
CA GLU A 34 7.93 -3.79 8.06
C GLU A 34 8.34 -3.35 6.65
N PHE A 35 8.96 -4.25 5.90
CA PHE A 35 9.25 -4.02 4.49
C PHE A 35 7.97 -3.72 3.69
N GLY A 36 6.91 -4.51 3.89
CA GLY A 36 5.61 -4.25 3.26
C GLY A 36 5.02 -2.89 3.63
N ILE A 37 5.07 -2.49 4.90
CA ILE A 37 4.61 -1.16 5.36
C ILE A 37 5.44 -0.04 4.71
N ALA A 38 6.77 -0.23 4.60
CA ALA A 38 7.65 0.72 3.93
C ALA A 38 7.35 0.85 2.43
N CYS A 39 6.99 -0.24 1.75
CA CYS A 39 6.50 -0.22 0.38
C CYS A 39 5.22 0.61 0.24
N VAL A 40 4.20 0.33 1.07
CA VAL A 40 2.93 1.10 1.08
C VAL A 40 3.21 2.59 1.27
N ARG A 41 4.00 2.94 2.28
CA ARG A 41 4.38 4.33 2.57
C ARG A 41 5.06 5.01 1.37
N SER A 42 5.89 4.28 0.63
CA SER A 42 6.57 4.81 -0.55
C SER A 42 5.62 4.97 -1.73
N LEU A 43 4.71 4.02 -1.96
CA LEU A 43 3.71 4.06 -3.03
C LEU A 43 2.70 5.21 -2.82
N LEU A 44 2.29 5.46 -1.58
CA LEU A 44 1.37 6.57 -1.24
C LEU A 44 1.95 7.97 -1.51
N LYS A 45 3.27 8.09 -1.79
CA LYS A 45 3.88 9.36 -2.25
C LYS A 45 3.58 9.66 -3.71
N ILE A 46 3.17 8.67 -4.50
CA ILE A 46 2.76 8.89 -5.89
C ILE A 46 1.51 9.77 -5.88
N ARG A 47 1.60 10.91 -6.58
CA ARG A 47 0.51 11.88 -6.61
C ARG A 47 -0.73 11.28 -7.26
N GLY A 48 -1.86 11.48 -6.58
CA GLY A 48 -3.17 11.23 -7.17
C GLY A 48 -3.54 9.75 -7.26
N ILE A 49 -3.17 8.92 -6.29
CA ILE A 49 -3.76 7.59 -6.14
C ILE A 49 -5.10 7.74 -5.40
N LYS A 50 -6.20 7.27 -6.00
CA LYS A 50 -7.51 7.18 -5.33
C LYS A 50 -7.68 5.89 -4.54
N GLU A 51 -7.06 4.81 -4.99
CA GLU A 51 -7.11 3.50 -4.34
C GLU A 51 -5.76 2.79 -4.54
N LEU A 52 -5.14 2.38 -3.46
CA LEU A 52 -3.97 1.51 -3.47
C LEU A 52 -4.41 0.10 -3.09
N ARG A 53 -4.05 -0.87 -3.92
CA ARG A 53 -4.16 -2.30 -3.65
C ARG A 53 -2.76 -2.90 -3.59
N PHE A 54 -2.38 -3.44 -2.45
CA PHE A 54 -1.02 -3.87 -2.21
C PHE A 54 -0.96 -5.26 -1.58
N GLN A 55 -0.10 -6.11 -2.11
CA GLN A 55 0.18 -7.43 -1.56
C GLN A 55 1.68 -7.74 -1.65
N PRO A 56 2.40 -7.82 -0.53
CA PRO A 56 3.71 -8.44 -0.52
C PRO A 56 3.59 -9.98 -0.58
N ILE A 57 4.61 -10.68 -1.06
CA ILE A 57 4.66 -12.15 -1.13
C ILE A 57 5.97 -12.63 -0.51
N PRO A 58 5.96 -13.39 0.61
CA PRO A 58 4.79 -13.77 1.42
C PRO A 58 4.13 -12.56 2.13
N ASN A 59 2.85 -12.68 2.48
CA ASN A 59 2.04 -11.57 3.01
C ASN A 59 1.67 -11.69 4.50
N GLU A 60 1.86 -12.85 5.12
CA GLU A 60 1.30 -13.16 6.44
C GLU A 60 1.79 -12.21 7.55
N ALA A 61 3.11 -11.99 7.63
CA ALA A 61 3.69 -11.04 8.59
C ALA A 61 3.21 -9.61 8.35
N PHE A 62 3.11 -9.20 7.09
CA PHE A 62 2.59 -7.88 6.73
C PHE A 62 1.14 -7.71 7.16
N LYS A 63 0.26 -8.68 6.84
CA LYS A 63 -1.15 -8.65 7.21
C LYS A 63 -1.32 -8.55 8.72
N ARG A 64 -0.63 -9.42 9.48
CA ARG A 64 -0.65 -9.39 10.93
C ARG A 64 -0.23 -8.02 11.49
N LEU A 65 0.89 -7.46 11.03
CA LEU A 65 1.35 -6.15 11.53
C LEU A 65 0.38 -5.03 11.20
N VAL A 66 -0.20 -5.03 10.00
CA VAL A 66 -1.20 -4.02 9.62
C VAL A 66 -2.43 -4.13 10.51
N GLU A 67 -2.94 -5.34 10.76
CA GLU A 67 -4.09 -5.55 11.66
C GLU A 67 -3.78 -5.12 13.10
N GLU A 68 -2.61 -5.47 13.63
CA GLU A 68 -2.16 -5.08 14.98
C GLU A 68 -2.01 -3.56 15.14
N ARG A 69 -1.63 -2.85 14.07
CA ARG A 69 -1.34 -1.41 14.06
C ARG A 69 -2.47 -0.55 13.51
N THR A 70 -3.55 -1.16 13.05
CA THR A 70 -4.71 -0.42 12.56
C THR A 70 -5.53 0.06 13.74
N ASN A 71 -5.78 1.36 13.77
CA ASN A 71 -6.66 2.00 14.75
C ASN A 71 -7.68 2.88 14.02
N GLY A 72 -8.86 2.31 13.75
CA GLY A 72 -9.90 2.99 12.99
C GLY A 72 -9.47 3.23 11.55
N ASP A 73 -9.26 4.49 11.18
CA ASP A 73 -8.87 4.94 9.84
C ASP A 73 -7.37 5.21 9.69
N ALA A 74 -6.57 4.87 10.69
CA ALA A 74 -5.11 5.07 10.71
C ALA A 74 -4.37 3.74 10.86
N ILE A 75 -3.18 3.65 10.26
CA ILE A 75 -2.23 2.55 10.46
C ILE A 75 -0.94 3.17 11.00
N GLU A 76 -0.43 2.67 12.12
CA GLU A 76 0.85 3.14 12.65
C GLU A 76 1.96 3.06 11.58
N GLY A 77 2.71 4.15 11.40
CA GLY A 77 3.74 4.27 10.37
C GLY A 77 3.26 4.83 9.02
N LEU A 78 1.95 5.03 8.84
CA LEU A 78 1.37 5.78 7.73
C LEU A 78 0.84 7.13 8.21
N GLU A 79 1.22 8.23 7.54
CA GLU A 79 0.89 9.59 7.98
C GLU A 79 -0.57 10.01 7.70
N LYS A 80 -1.25 9.34 6.77
CA LYS A 80 -2.58 9.73 6.29
C LYS A 80 -3.66 8.76 6.76
N ARG A 81 -4.90 9.24 6.81
CA ARG A 81 -6.08 8.44 7.12
C ARG A 81 -6.65 7.80 5.86
N HIS A 82 -7.12 6.56 5.99
CA HIS A 82 -7.61 5.75 4.90
C HIS A 82 -8.87 4.99 5.30
N ASP A 83 -9.74 4.75 4.32
CA ASP A 83 -10.67 3.63 4.37
C ASP A 83 -9.84 2.36 4.12
N ILE A 84 -9.74 1.52 5.14
CA ILE A 84 -8.85 0.36 5.21
C ILE A 84 -9.71 -0.89 5.11
N SER A 85 -9.38 -1.75 4.15
CA SER A 85 -10.04 -3.04 3.99
C SER A 85 -9.07 -4.07 3.42
N TRP A 86 -9.49 -5.33 3.47
CA TRP A 86 -8.78 -6.46 2.85
C TRP A 86 -9.61 -7.05 1.73
N GLY A 87 -8.95 -7.53 0.68
CA GLY A 87 -9.59 -8.17 -0.47
C GLY A 87 -8.65 -9.07 -1.23
N GLY A 88 -8.99 -9.37 -2.49
CA GLY A 88 -8.23 -10.30 -3.32
C GLY A 88 -8.42 -11.76 -2.92
N TYR A 89 -7.62 -12.66 -3.50
CA TYR A 89 -7.67 -14.07 -3.17
C TYR A 89 -7.24 -14.28 -1.70
N GLN A 90 -8.07 -14.97 -0.92
CA GLN A 90 -7.86 -15.20 0.52
C GLN A 90 -7.75 -13.92 1.38
N GLU A 91 -8.28 -12.78 0.92
CA GLU A 91 -8.23 -11.51 1.67
C GLU A 91 -6.80 -11.06 2.00
N ASN A 92 -5.85 -11.34 1.10
CA ASN A 92 -4.42 -11.11 1.30
C ASN A 92 -3.91 -9.78 0.72
N MET A 93 -4.80 -8.99 0.12
CA MET A 93 -4.48 -7.71 -0.48
C MET A 93 -5.02 -6.57 0.38
N LEU A 94 -4.12 -5.69 0.83
CA LEU A 94 -4.48 -4.47 1.54
C LEU A 94 -5.07 -3.47 0.55
N ILE A 95 -6.23 -2.93 0.87
CA ILE A 95 -6.91 -1.89 0.08
C ILE A 95 -6.96 -0.62 0.93
N LEU A 96 -6.35 0.46 0.42
CA LEU A 96 -6.35 1.78 1.05
C LEU A 96 -6.98 2.80 0.10
N LYS A 97 -8.00 3.50 0.57
CA LYS A 97 -8.54 4.69 -0.11
C LYS A 97 -8.30 5.91 0.79
N PRO A 98 -7.59 6.95 0.34
CA PRO A 98 -7.40 8.16 1.13
C PRO A 98 -8.75 8.79 1.51
N LEU A 99 -8.93 9.14 2.79
CA LEU A 99 -10.14 9.84 3.26
C LEU A 99 -10.01 11.36 3.20
N ASP A 100 -8.78 11.87 3.26
CA ASP A 100 -8.49 13.29 3.16
C ASP A 100 -8.26 13.63 1.67
N THR A 101 -9.34 13.89 0.94
CA THR A 101 -9.31 14.55 -0.39
C THR A 101 -9.65 16.02 -0.29
#